data_AF-A0A8C0X910-F1
#
_entry.id   AF-A0A8C0X910-F1
#
_cell.length_a   1.000
_cell.length_b   1.000
_cell.length_c   1.000
_cell.angle_alpha   90.00
_cell.angle_beta   90.00
_cell.angle_gamma   90.00
#
_symmetry.space_group_name_H-M   'P 1'
#
loop_
_entity.id
_entity.type
_entity.pdbx_description
1 polymer ?
#
loop_
_entity_poly.entity_id
_entity_poly.type
_entity_poly.pdbx_seq_one_letter_code
_entity_poly.pdbx_strand_id
1 'polypeptide(L)'
;MPKTLKGKSTGREKKVIHPYSRKAAQITREAHKQEKKEKMKNEKALRLNLIGEKLQWFHNHLDPQKVRYSKKDACELTERYLNRFNSELEQIELHNSIKDRQGRRHHSRETVIKQTMERERQQYEGYGFEIPDLLDGSNLKMFREWDFDLKKLPNIKMRKVCANDAIPKKRKKKPILTIDKDLGELALTGDSDASDEEMTPVPFCLSL
;
A
#
# COMPACT_ATOMS: atom_id res chain seq x y z
N MET A 1 -39.58 -30.95 1.60
CA MET A 1 -38.57 -31.58 0.73
C MET A 1 -38.26 -30.66 -0.44
N PRO A 2 -36.99 -30.38 -0.79
CA PRO A 2 -36.67 -29.57 -1.96
C PRO A 2 -36.92 -30.41 -3.22
N LYS A 3 -37.70 -29.87 -4.17
CA LYS A 3 -38.05 -30.58 -5.42
C LYS A 3 -36.84 -30.59 -6.36
N THR A 4 -36.43 -31.79 -6.77
CA THR A 4 -35.39 -32.06 -7.78
C THR A 4 -35.73 -31.43 -9.13
N LEU A 5 -34.79 -30.67 -9.70
CA LEU A 5 -34.92 -30.08 -11.04
C LEU A 5 -34.87 -31.18 -12.11
N LYS A 6 -36.01 -31.43 -12.78
CA LYS A 6 -36.10 -32.38 -13.90
C LYS A 6 -35.25 -31.92 -15.09
N GLY A 7 -34.38 -32.84 -15.53
CA GLY A 7 -33.76 -33.02 -16.85
C GLY A 7 -33.67 -31.81 -17.80
N LYS A 8 -32.45 -31.36 -18.06
CA LYS A 8 -32.09 -30.57 -19.25
C LYS A 8 -32.34 -31.43 -20.49
N SER A 9 -33.38 -31.11 -21.27
CA SER A 9 -33.54 -31.64 -22.62
C SER A 9 -32.52 -30.98 -23.56
N THR A 10 -31.37 -31.61 -23.74
CA THR A 10 -30.22 -31.15 -24.55
C THR A 10 -30.40 -31.30 -26.06
N GLY A 11 -31.65 -31.32 -26.57
CA GLY A 11 -31.91 -31.61 -27.99
C GLY A 11 -33.17 -30.98 -28.60
N ARG A 12 -33.83 -30.02 -27.93
CA ARG A 12 -34.91 -29.26 -28.55
C ARG A 12 -34.38 -27.91 -28.99
N GLU A 13 -34.51 -27.60 -30.27
CA GLU A 13 -34.27 -26.26 -30.84
C GLU A 13 -34.79 -25.19 -29.88
N LYS A 14 -33.99 -24.15 -29.63
CA LYS A 14 -34.33 -23.08 -28.69
C LYS A 14 -35.58 -22.37 -29.21
N LYS A 15 -36.75 -22.83 -28.76
CA LYS A 15 -38.04 -22.21 -29.06
C LYS A 15 -37.96 -20.71 -28.77
N VAL A 16 -38.47 -19.88 -29.69
CA VAL A 16 -38.58 -18.43 -29.50
C VAL A 16 -39.30 -18.17 -28.17
N ILE A 17 -38.60 -17.50 -27.25
CA ILE A 17 -39.11 -17.21 -25.91
C ILE A 17 -39.71 -15.82 -25.93
N HIS A 18 -40.98 -15.69 -25.53
CA HIS A 18 -41.61 -14.37 -25.40
C HIS A 18 -40.90 -13.53 -24.32
N PRO A 19 -40.62 -12.23 -24.55
CA PRO A 19 -39.82 -11.39 -23.64
C PRO A 19 -40.39 -11.31 -22.21
N TYR A 20 -41.71 -11.31 -22.06
CA TYR A 20 -42.37 -11.25 -20.73
C TYR A 20 -42.63 -12.63 -20.10
N SER A 21 -42.10 -13.71 -20.66
CA SER A 21 -42.30 -15.05 -20.10
C SER A 21 -41.44 -15.29 -18.85
N ARG A 22 -41.88 -16.21 -17.98
CA ARG A 22 -41.09 -16.66 -16.81
C ARG A 22 -39.70 -17.17 -17.20
N LYS A 23 -39.59 -17.84 -18.36
CA LYS A 23 -38.32 -18.37 -18.88
C LYS A 23 -37.37 -17.24 -19.30
N ALA A 24 -37.88 -16.20 -19.94
CA ALA A 24 -37.10 -15.00 -20.24
C ALA A 24 -36.60 -14.32 -18.95
N ALA A 25 -37.47 -14.16 -17.95
CA ALA A 25 -37.09 -13.59 -16.65
C ALA A 25 -36.03 -14.43 -15.90
N GLN A 26 -36.01 -15.76 -16.07
CA GLN A 26 -34.96 -16.61 -15.51
C GLN A 26 -33.63 -16.41 -16.24
N ILE A 27 -33.64 -16.36 -17.57
CA ILE A 27 -32.44 -16.12 -18.38
C ILE A 27 -31.81 -14.76 -18.05
N THR A 28 -32.62 -13.70 -17.92
CA THR A 28 -32.10 -12.36 -17.57
C THR A 28 -31.48 -12.33 -16.17
N ARG A 29 -32.09 -13.02 -15.18
CA ARG A 29 -31.51 -13.15 -13.83
C ARG A 29 -30.18 -13.90 -13.85
N GLU A 30 -30.08 -14.99 -14.60
CA GLU A 30 -28.84 -15.75 -14.76
C GLU A 30 -27.76 -14.92 -15.47
N ALA A 31 -28.11 -14.21 -16.53
CA ALA A 31 -27.20 -13.31 -17.24
C ALA A 31 -26.65 -12.22 -16.31
N HIS A 32 -27.50 -11.54 -15.56
CA HIS A 32 -27.07 -10.50 -14.61
C HIS A 32 -26.21 -11.06 -13.46
N LYS A 33 -26.49 -12.29 -12.99
CA LYS A 33 -25.63 -12.97 -12.02
C LYS A 33 -24.24 -13.25 -12.61
N GLN A 34 -24.19 -13.69 -13.86
CA GLN A 34 -22.94 -13.99 -14.56
C GLN A 34 -22.16 -12.71 -14.85
N GLU A 35 -22.82 -11.64 -15.28
CA GLU A 35 -22.22 -10.32 -15.48
C GLU A 35 -21.56 -9.79 -14.20
N LYS A 36 -22.28 -9.85 -13.07
CA LYS A 36 -21.72 -9.49 -11.75
C LYS A 36 -20.48 -10.33 -11.42
N LYS A 37 -20.54 -11.64 -11.66
CA LYS A 37 -19.41 -12.54 -11.39
C LYS A 37 -18.19 -12.19 -12.25
N GLU A 38 -18.38 -11.95 -13.54
CA GLU A 38 -17.30 -11.55 -14.44
C GLU A 38 -16.76 -10.17 -14.09
N LYS A 39 -17.60 -9.20 -13.72
CA LYS A 39 -17.17 -7.89 -13.23
C LYS A 39 -16.24 -8.01 -12.02
N MET A 40 -16.62 -8.80 -11.01
CA MET A 40 -15.78 -9.02 -9.81
C MET A 40 -14.44 -9.71 -10.15
N LYS A 41 -14.42 -10.61 -11.14
CA LYS A 41 -13.18 -11.23 -11.62
C LYS A 41 -12.30 -10.20 -12.32
N ASN A 42 -12.87 -9.38 -13.19
CA ASN A 42 -12.16 -8.35 -13.93
C ASN A 42 -11.56 -7.31 -12.98
N GLU A 43 -12.30 -6.87 -11.96
CA GLU A 43 -11.78 -5.93 -10.95
C GLU A 43 -10.58 -6.52 -10.19
N LYS A 44 -10.65 -7.80 -9.79
CA LYS A 44 -9.52 -8.48 -9.16
C LYS A 44 -8.32 -8.62 -10.09
N ALA A 45 -8.56 -8.98 -11.35
CA ALA A 45 -7.52 -9.09 -12.36
C ALA A 45 -6.85 -7.74 -12.62
N LEU A 46 -7.62 -6.65 -12.76
CA LEU A 46 -7.11 -5.30 -12.92
C LEU A 46 -6.24 -4.87 -11.72
N ARG A 47 -6.67 -5.18 -10.49
CA ARG A 47 -5.87 -4.88 -9.30
C ARG A 47 -4.55 -5.64 -9.29
N LEU A 48 -4.56 -6.93 -9.64
CA LEU A 48 -3.35 -7.74 -9.73
C LEU A 48 -2.42 -7.26 -10.86
N ASN A 49 -2.97 -6.90 -12.01
CA ASN A 49 -2.22 -6.34 -13.13
C ASN A 49 -1.52 -5.04 -12.73
N LEU A 50 -2.23 -4.11 -12.05
CA LEU A 50 -1.64 -2.85 -11.61
C LEU A 50 -0.45 -3.07 -10.65
N ILE A 51 -0.56 -4.04 -9.75
CA ILE A 51 0.55 -4.42 -8.85
C ILE A 51 1.68 -5.06 -9.66
N GLY A 52 1.36 -5.93 -10.61
CA GLY A 52 2.33 -6.56 -11.50
C GLY A 52 3.13 -5.55 -12.32
N GLU A 53 2.47 -4.59 -12.97
CA GLU A 53 3.11 -3.50 -13.72
C GLU A 53 4.00 -2.64 -12.83
N LYS A 54 3.52 -2.29 -11.64
CA LYS A 54 4.32 -1.57 -10.64
C LYS A 54 5.61 -2.33 -10.33
N LEU A 55 5.49 -3.62 -10.01
CA LEU A 55 6.64 -4.47 -9.67
C LEU A 55 7.58 -4.69 -10.85
N GLN A 56 7.03 -4.82 -12.05
CA GLN A 56 7.83 -4.93 -13.27
C GLN A 56 8.68 -3.68 -13.48
N TRP A 57 8.14 -2.48 -13.22
CA TRP A 57 8.95 -1.26 -13.26
C TRP A 57 10.11 -1.35 -12.27
N PHE A 58 9.86 -1.74 -11.02
CA PHE A 58 10.92 -1.88 -10.02
C PHE A 58 11.98 -2.89 -10.45
N HIS A 59 11.57 -4.05 -10.96
CA HIS A 59 12.46 -5.10 -11.45
C HIS A 59 13.41 -4.58 -12.54
N ASN A 60 12.87 -3.91 -13.56
CA ASN A 60 13.65 -3.37 -14.67
C ASN A 60 14.64 -2.26 -14.25
N HIS A 61 14.40 -1.60 -13.12
CA HIS A 61 15.24 -0.52 -12.60
C HIS A 61 16.13 -0.97 -11.42
N LEU A 62 16.17 -2.27 -11.12
CA LEU A 62 17.15 -2.81 -10.19
C LEU A 62 18.53 -2.88 -10.83
N ASP A 63 19.55 -2.64 -10.01
CA ASP A 63 20.94 -2.80 -10.40
C ASP A 63 21.30 -4.29 -10.29
N PRO A 64 21.71 -4.97 -11.38
CA PRO A 64 22.07 -6.38 -11.36
C PRO A 64 23.23 -6.70 -10.40
N GLN A 65 24.16 -5.77 -10.20
CA GLN A 65 25.38 -6.02 -9.43
C GLN A 65 25.18 -5.83 -7.91
N LYS A 66 24.13 -5.12 -7.50
CA LYS A 66 23.93 -4.72 -6.11
C LYS A 66 23.31 -5.83 -5.25
N VAL A 67 24.09 -6.41 -4.34
CA VAL A 67 23.65 -7.55 -3.51
C VAL A 67 22.70 -7.14 -2.37
N ARG A 68 22.79 -5.90 -1.87
CA ARG A 68 21.93 -5.38 -0.79
C ARG A 68 21.56 -3.93 -1.06
N TYR A 69 20.30 -3.60 -0.77
CA TYR A 69 19.82 -2.23 -0.77
C TYR A 69 19.79 -1.67 0.65
N SER A 70 20.18 -0.42 0.79
CA SER A 70 19.91 0.37 2.00
C SER A 70 18.49 0.95 1.93
N LYS A 71 17.98 1.41 3.08
CA LYS A 71 16.72 2.16 3.13
C LYS A 71 16.76 3.39 2.23
N LYS A 72 17.89 4.09 2.22
CA LYS A 72 18.09 5.25 1.36
C LYS A 72 17.96 4.90 -0.11
N ASP A 73 18.57 3.79 -0.54
CA ASP A 73 18.47 3.32 -1.92
C ASP A 73 17.03 2.97 -2.32
N ALA A 74 16.26 2.37 -1.40
CA ALA A 74 14.86 2.06 -1.62
C ALA A 74 14.01 3.33 -1.78
N CYS A 75 14.28 4.37 -0.98
CA CYS A 75 13.68 5.69 -1.14
C CYS A 75 14.06 6.32 -2.49
N GLU A 76 15.34 6.31 -2.86
CA GLU A 76 15.82 6.85 -4.14
C GLU A 76 15.20 6.13 -5.34
N LEU A 77 15.03 4.80 -5.27
CA LEU A 77 14.35 4.04 -6.31
C LEU A 77 12.85 4.37 -6.37
N THR A 78 12.22 4.61 -5.21
CA THR A 78 10.82 5.05 -5.13
C THR A 78 10.62 6.44 -5.71
N GLU A 79 11.53 7.38 -5.45
CA GLU A 79 11.55 8.73 -6.06
C GLU A 79 11.62 8.65 -7.58
N ARG A 80 12.48 7.77 -8.12
CA ARG A 80 12.54 7.53 -9.58
C ARG A 80 11.22 6.99 -10.12
N TYR A 81 10.55 6.08 -9.41
CA TYR A 81 9.23 5.56 -9.81
C TYR A 81 8.16 6.66 -9.83
N LEU A 82 8.14 7.53 -8.82
CA LEU A 82 7.18 8.65 -8.73
C LEU A 82 7.38 9.67 -9.87
N ASN A 83 8.60 9.81 -10.36
CA ASN A 83 8.96 10.73 -11.44
C ASN A 83 8.88 10.12 -12.85
N ARG A 84 8.40 8.88 -12.98
CA ARG A 84 8.38 8.14 -14.27
C ARG A 84 7.61 8.85 -15.40
N PHE A 85 6.63 9.68 -15.06
CA PHE A 85 5.80 10.40 -16.03
C PHE A 85 6.30 11.81 -16.36
N ASN A 86 7.37 12.29 -15.74
CA ASN A 86 7.84 13.67 -15.93
C ASN A 86 8.16 13.97 -17.40
N SER A 87 8.82 13.03 -18.10
CA SER A 87 9.12 13.16 -19.53
C SER A 87 7.86 13.18 -20.41
N GLU A 88 6.84 12.38 -20.08
CA GLU A 88 5.56 12.38 -20.81
C GLU A 88 4.81 13.71 -20.61
N LEU A 89 4.80 14.25 -19.39
CA LEU A 89 4.18 15.54 -19.09
C LEU A 89 4.90 16.70 -19.78
N GLU A 90 6.22 16.71 -19.76
CA GLU A 90 7.03 17.71 -20.45
C GLU A 90 6.76 17.71 -21.96
N GLN A 91 6.64 16.51 -22.57
CA GLN A 91 6.30 16.38 -23.99
C GLN A 91 4.90 16.92 -24.30
N ILE A 92 3.91 16.66 -23.44
CA ILE A 92 2.54 17.19 -23.59
C ILE A 92 2.54 18.72 -23.47
N GLU A 93 3.28 19.26 -22.50
CA GLU A 93 3.40 20.70 -22.29
C GLU A 93 4.04 21.39 -23.49
N LEU A 94 5.15 20.86 -24.00
CA LEU A 94 5.84 21.38 -25.19
C LEU A 94 4.96 21.33 -26.45
N HIS A 95 4.19 20.25 -26.64
CA HIS A 95 3.30 20.15 -27.80
C HIS A 95 2.17 21.18 -27.76
N ASN A 96 1.63 21.41 -26.57
CA ASN A 96 0.55 22.38 -26.37
C ASN A 96 1.05 23.82 -26.51
N SER A 97 2.24 24.16 -25.98
CA SER A 97 2.80 25.51 -26.07
C SER A 97 3.09 25.97 -27.51
N ILE A 98 3.39 25.03 -28.41
CA ILE A 98 3.63 25.32 -29.84
C ILE A 98 2.31 25.56 -30.61
N LYS A 99 1.19 24.98 -30.17
CA LYS A 99 -0.07 24.91 -30.93
C LYS A 99 -1.24 25.61 -30.25
N ASP A 100 -0.98 26.63 -29.43
CA ASP A 100 -1.99 27.33 -28.62
C ASP A 100 -3.27 27.78 -29.37
N ARG A 101 -3.17 28.03 -30.68
CA ARG A 101 -4.34 28.41 -31.51
C ARG A 101 -5.27 27.23 -31.87
N GLN A 102 -4.87 25.97 -31.66
CA GLN A 102 -5.61 24.76 -32.08
C GLN A 102 -6.22 23.94 -30.93
N GLY A 103 -6.43 24.55 -29.76
CA GLY A 103 -7.04 23.89 -28.60
C GLY A 103 -6.11 22.87 -27.93
N ARG A 104 -6.29 22.68 -26.62
CA ARG A 104 -5.41 21.84 -25.80
C ARG A 104 -5.59 20.36 -26.13
N ARG A 105 -4.52 19.71 -26.58
CA ARG A 105 -4.52 18.26 -26.89
C ARG A 105 -4.07 17.48 -25.65
N HIS A 106 -4.46 16.21 -25.57
CA HIS A 106 -4.08 15.28 -24.50
C HIS A 106 -4.52 15.66 -23.07
N HIS A 107 -5.47 16.59 -22.91
CA HIS A 107 -5.90 17.07 -21.59
C HIS A 107 -6.41 15.95 -20.66
N SER A 108 -7.15 14.96 -21.19
CA SER A 108 -7.63 13.82 -20.41
C SER A 108 -6.48 12.97 -19.85
N ARG A 109 -5.48 12.64 -20.68
CA ARG A 109 -4.30 11.86 -20.29
C ARG A 109 -3.45 12.63 -19.26
N GLU A 110 -3.18 13.90 -19.52
CA GLU A 110 -2.45 14.79 -18.62
C GLU A 110 -3.09 14.83 -17.23
N THR A 111 -4.41 14.99 -17.19
CA THR A 111 -5.18 15.03 -15.94
C THR A 111 -5.08 13.71 -15.16
N VAL A 112 -5.23 12.56 -15.83
CA VAL A 112 -5.11 11.23 -15.20
C VAL A 112 -3.70 11.00 -14.63
N ILE A 113 -2.65 11.43 -15.36
CA ILE A 113 -1.26 11.33 -14.88
C ILE A 113 -1.08 12.18 -13.64
N LYS A 114 -1.47 13.46 -13.68
CA LYS A 114 -1.33 14.39 -12.55
C LYS A 114 -2.04 13.88 -11.30
N GLN A 115 -3.28 13.42 -11.44
CA GLN A 115 -4.04 12.80 -10.34
C GLN A 115 -3.37 11.52 -9.81
N THR A 116 -2.73 10.74 -10.67
CA THR A 116 -2.02 9.52 -10.25
C THR A 116 -0.76 9.86 -9.48
N MET A 117 0.06 10.78 -10.00
CA MET A 117 1.27 11.26 -9.32
C MET A 117 0.95 11.89 -7.96
N GLU A 118 -0.10 12.70 -7.89
CA GLU A 118 -0.54 13.31 -6.65
C GLU A 118 -0.93 12.26 -5.60
N ARG A 119 -1.75 11.27 -5.98
CA ARG A 119 -2.13 10.17 -5.08
C ARG A 119 -0.91 9.36 -4.62
N GLU A 120 0.02 9.04 -5.52
CA GLU A 120 1.23 8.28 -5.17
C GLU A 120 2.16 9.09 -4.25
N ARG A 121 2.32 10.40 -4.47
CA ARG A 121 3.11 11.30 -3.60
C ARG A 121 2.50 11.43 -2.20
N GLN A 122 1.18 11.66 -2.13
CA GLN A 122 0.46 11.70 -0.84
C GLN A 122 0.65 10.40 -0.04
N GLN A 123 0.64 9.25 -0.71
CA GLN A 123 0.91 7.96 -0.06
C GLN A 123 2.36 7.85 0.45
N TYR A 124 3.34 8.31 -0.33
CA TYR A 124 4.75 8.24 0.03
C TYR A 124 5.11 9.15 1.21
N GLU A 125 4.53 10.35 1.26
CA GLU A 125 4.78 11.32 2.34
C GLU A 125 4.01 10.96 3.63
N GLY A 126 2.78 10.45 3.50
CA GLY A 126 1.93 10.13 4.64
C GLY A 126 2.14 8.73 5.21
N TYR A 127 1.45 7.74 4.64
CA TYR A 127 1.31 6.39 5.21
C TYR A 127 2.46 5.44 4.85
N GLY A 128 3.20 5.75 3.79
CA GLY A 128 4.26 4.92 3.22
C GLY A 128 3.81 4.22 1.94
N PHE A 129 4.66 4.31 0.92
CA PHE A 129 4.46 3.71 -0.38
C PHE A 129 4.91 2.24 -0.37
N GLU A 130 4.03 1.35 -0.82
CA GLU A 130 4.28 -0.09 -0.77
C GLU A 130 5.14 -0.58 -1.95
N ILE A 131 6.35 -1.06 -1.68
CA ILE A 131 7.32 -1.55 -2.65
C ILE A 131 7.82 -2.95 -2.25
N PRO A 132 8.39 -3.76 -3.15
CA PRO A 132 8.97 -5.04 -2.77
C PRO A 132 10.13 -4.82 -1.77
N ASP A 133 10.26 -5.71 -0.78
CA ASP A 133 11.29 -5.57 0.25
C ASP A 133 12.68 -5.83 -0.35
N LEU A 134 13.41 -4.75 -0.65
CA LEU A 134 14.76 -4.82 -1.22
C LEU A 134 15.85 -4.98 -0.16
N LEU A 135 15.51 -4.83 1.13
CA LEU A 135 16.47 -4.89 2.23
C LEU A 135 16.80 -6.34 2.60
N ASP A 136 15.82 -7.24 2.46
CA ASP A 136 16.00 -8.66 2.66
C ASP A 136 16.65 -9.29 1.42
N GLY A 137 17.89 -9.75 1.57
CA GLY A 137 18.63 -10.36 0.46
C GLY A 137 17.98 -11.63 -0.09
N SER A 138 17.20 -12.36 0.73
CA SER A 138 16.45 -13.53 0.25
C SER A 138 15.29 -13.12 -0.65
N ASN A 139 14.53 -12.10 -0.23
CA ASN A 139 13.44 -11.52 -1.02
C ASN A 139 13.94 -10.88 -2.31
N LEU A 140 15.08 -10.19 -2.26
CA LEU A 140 15.70 -9.59 -3.43
C LEU A 140 16.08 -10.65 -4.50
N LYS A 141 16.61 -11.80 -4.09
CA LYS A 141 16.89 -12.91 -5.03
C LYS A 141 15.62 -13.44 -5.67
N MET A 142 14.60 -13.75 -4.87
CA MET A 142 13.30 -14.18 -5.38
C MET A 142 12.69 -13.15 -6.34
N PHE A 143 12.83 -11.87 -6.01
CA PHE A 143 12.31 -10.79 -6.84
C PHE A 143 13.08 -10.66 -8.15
N ARG A 144 14.41 -10.87 -8.18
CA ARG A 144 15.20 -10.87 -9.43
C ARG A 144 14.85 -12.04 -10.34
N GLU A 145 14.67 -13.23 -9.78
CA GLU A 145 14.31 -14.46 -10.49
C GLU A 145 12.81 -14.53 -10.83
N TRP A 146 12.03 -13.51 -10.50
CA TRP A 146 10.60 -13.50 -10.76
C TRP A 146 10.31 -13.35 -12.25
N ASP A 147 9.68 -14.38 -12.84
CA ASP A 147 9.32 -14.46 -14.27
C ASP A 147 8.12 -13.57 -14.67
N PHE A 148 7.80 -12.52 -13.92
CA PHE A 148 6.61 -11.68 -14.12
C PHE A 148 5.26 -12.41 -14.04
N ASP A 149 5.23 -13.64 -13.53
CA ASP A 149 3.98 -14.37 -13.31
C ASP A 149 3.21 -13.77 -12.12
N LEU A 150 2.00 -13.27 -12.39
CA LEU A 150 1.09 -12.67 -11.42
C LEU A 150 0.71 -13.63 -10.28
N LYS A 151 0.75 -14.95 -10.51
CA LYS A 151 0.45 -15.94 -9.47
C LYS A 151 1.51 -16.01 -8.38
N LYS A 152 2.75 -15.61 -8.69
CA LYS A 152 3.87 -15.61 -7.74
C LYS A 152 3.92 -14.32 -6.91
N LEU A 153 3.10 -13.31 -7.23
CA LEU A 153 3.04 -12.04 -6.50
C LEU A 153 2.84 -12.17 -4.98
N PRO A 154 1.94 -13.05 -4.47
CA PRO A 154 1.75 -13.20 -3.03
C PRO A 154 2.99 -13.70 -2.28
N ASN A 155 3.96 -14.33 -2.98
CA ASN A 155 5.17 -14.84 -2.37
C ASN A 155 6.24 -13.73 -2.20
N ILE A 156 6.12 -12.63 -2.94
CA ILE A 156 7.03 -11.49 -2.85
C ILE A 156 6.63 -10.67 -1.63
N LYS A 157 7.56 -10.49 -0.69
CA LYS A 157 7.30 -9.65 0.48
C LYS A 157 7.28 -8.18 0.08
N MET A 158 6.24 -7.48 0.51
CA MET A 158 6.09 -6.05 0.32
C MET A 158 6.42 -5.30 1.61
N ARG A 159 6.95 -4.08 1.48
CA ARG A 159 7.31 -3.18 2.58
C ARG A 159 6.87 -1.76 2.24
N LYS A 160 6.40 -1.02 3.25
CA LYS A 160 6.09 0.41 3.11
C LYS A 160 7.34 1.23 3.35
N VAL A 161 7.61 2.17 2.46
CA VAL A 161 8.72 3.13 2.55
C VAL A 161 8.15 4.54 2.51
N CYS A 162 8.65 5.42 3.39
CA CYS A 162 8.25 6.82 3.42
C CYS A 162 9.44 7.76 3.16
N ALA A 163 9.15 9.02 2.85
CA ALA A 163 10.18 10.04 2.64
C ALA A 163 11.13 10.18 3.84
N ASN A 164 10.61 9.99 5.06
CA ASN A 164 11.40 10.06 6.29
C ASN A 164 12.42 8.91 6.45
N ASP A 165 12.28 7.80 5.72
CA ASP A 165 13.23 6.68 5.77
C ASP A 165 14.55 6.99 5.03
N ALA A 166 14.55 7.98 4.14
CA ALA A 166 15.74 8.44 3.44
C ALA A 166 16.71 9.18 4.38
N ILE A 167 16.18 9.78 5.45
CA ILE A 167 16.95 10.60 6.38
C ILE A 167 17.45 9.70 7.52
N PRO A 168 18.77 9.60 7.76
CA PRO A 168 19.29 8.87 8.90
C PRO A 168 18.86 9.56 10.20
N LYS A 169 17.90 8.98 10.92
CA LYS A 169 17.53 9.46 12.26
C LYS A 169 18.75 9.31 13.17
N LYS A 170 19.30 10.43 13.66
CA LYS A 170 20.34 10.42 14.70
C LYS A 170 19.79 9.67 15.91
N ARG A 171 20.27 8.46 16.17
CA ARG A 171 19.91 7.70 17.37
C ARG A 171 20.46 8.45 18.58
N LYS A 172 19.59 9.01 19.43
CA LYS A 172 20.00 9.41 20.78
C LYS A 172 20.46 8.13 21.49
N LYS A 173 21.75 8.04 21.85
CA LYS A 173 22.27 6.94 22.68
C LYS A 173 21.48 6.97 24.00
N LYS A 174 20.80 5.88 24.34
CA LYS A 174 20.24 5.72 25.68
C LYS A 174 21.43 5.59 26.65
N PRO A 175 21.51 6.38 27.74
CA PRO A 175 22.55 6.18 28.74
C PRO A 175 22.32 4.80 29.37
N ILE A 176 23.36 3.98 29.33
CA ILE A 176 23.43 2.73 30.07
C ILE A 176 23.65 3.15 31.52
N LEU A 177 22.67 2.96 32.39
CA LEU A 177 22.87 3.09 33.84
C LEU A 177 23.62 1.83 34.30
N THR A 178 24.91 1.97 34.57
CA THR A 178 25.68 1.02 35.38
C THR A 178 25.24 1.21 36.82
N ILE A 179 24.51 0.24 37.36
CA ILE A 179 24.24 0.16 38.80
C ILE A 179 25.49 -0.49 39.40
N ASP A 180 26.43 0.34 39.83
CA ASP A 180 27.54 -0.11 40.66
C ASP A 180 26.97 -0.44 42.05
N LYS A 181 27.11 -1.70 42.44
CA LYS A 181 26.98 -2.15 43.82
C LYS A 181 28.18 -1.59 44.57
N ASP A 182 27.97 -0.69 45.51
CA ASP A 182 28.88 -0.54 46.64
C ASP A 182 28.11 -0.44 47.95
N LEU A 183 28.39 -1.43 48.79
CA LEU A 183 28.04 -1.52 50.20
C LEU A 183 28.93 -0.54 50.96
N GLY A 184 28.33 0.45 51.60
CA GLY A 184 29.00 1.45 52.43
C GLY A 184 28.18 1.78 53.66
N GLU A 185 28.42 1.01 54.70
CA GLU A 185 28.05 1.16 56.10
C GLU A 185 28.07 2.63 56.58
N LEU A 186 26.93 3.15 57.07
CA LEU A 186 26.90 4.37 57.88
C LEU A 186 25.98 4.21 59.09
N ALA A 187 26.58 4.53 60.22
CA ALA A 187 26.19 4.19 61.57
C ALA A 187 24.92 4.89 62.08
N LEU A 188 24.27 4.19 63.00
CA LEU A 188 23.22 4.69 63.87
C LEU A 188 23.84 5.60 64.94
N THR A 189 23.42 6.85 64.98
CA THR A 189 23.41 7.67 66.20
C THR A 189 22.09 8.43 66.23
N GLY A 190 21.29 8.16 67.26
CA GLY A 190 20.05 8.87 67.56
C GLY A 190 20.32 10.19 68.26
N ASP A 191 19.34 11.10 68.22
CA ASP A 191 18.49 11.44 69.37
C ASP A 191 17.48 12.53 68.99
N SER A 192 16.29 12.46 69.62
CA SER A 192 15.39 13.55 70.07
C SER A 192 15.06 14.68 69.07
N ASP A 193 13.82 15.05 68.74
CA ASP A 193 12.73 15.45 69.64
C ASP A 193 11.42 15.68 68.86
N ALA A 194 10.31 15.70 69.59
CA ALA A 194 8.93 15.76 69.10
C ALA A 194 8.39 17.17 68.84
N SER A 195 7.47 17.30 67.87
CA SER A 195 6.24 18.11 68.01
C SER A 195 5.26 17.84 66.86
N ASP A 196 4.05 17.40 67.24
CA ASP A 196 2.81 17.38 66.47
C ASP A 196 2.42 18.78 65.95
N GLU A 197 1.54 18.82 64.93
CA GLU A 197 0.25 19.55 64.91
C GLU A 197 -0.32 19.64 63.47
N GLU A 198 -1.48 18.98 63.30
CA GLU A 198 -2.65 19.32 62.45
C GLU A 198 -2.48 19.55 60.92
N MET A 199 -2.94 18.63 60.06
CA MET A 199 -4.34 18.44 59.58
C MET A 199 -4.86 19.57 58.68
N THR A 200 -5.09 19.28 57.39
CA THR A 200 -6.40 19.43 56.70
C THR A 200 -6.32 19.13 55.19
N PRO A 201 -7.44 18.72 54.57
CA PRO A 201 -7.44 17.90 53.37
C PRO A 201 -7.72 18.63 52.05
N VAL A 202 -7.36 17.92 50.98
CA VAL A 202 -7.65 18.09 49.55
C VAL A 202 -9.12 18.44 49.27
N PRO A 203 -9.40 19.16 48.17
CA PRO A 203 -10.35 18.57 47.24
C PRO A 203 -9.85 18.56 45.79
N PHE A 204 -9.97 17.37 45.23
CA PHE A 204 -9.68 16.94 43.88
C PHE A 204 -10.92 17.28 43.05
N CYS A 205 -10.82 18.25 42.13
CA CYS A 205 -11.92 18.53 41.21
C CYS A 205 -11.67 17.76 39.90
N LEU A 206 -12.40 16.66 39.74
CA LEU A 206 -12.61 15.95 38.49
C LEU A 206 -13.57 16.77 37.63
N SER A 207 -13.11 17.23 36.46
CA SER A 207 -13.97 17.76 35.41
C SER A 207 -14.20 16.70 34.33
N LEU A 208 -15.48 16.37 34.12
CA LEU A 208 -16.02 15.79 32.87
C LEU A 208 -16.05 16.85 31.77
#